data_AF-A0A4R6TBW1-F1
#
_entry.id   AF-A0A4R6TBW1-F1
#
_cell.length_a   1.000
_cell.length_b   1.000
_cell.length_c   1.000
_cell.angle_alpha   90.00
_cell.angle_beta   90.00
_cell.angle_gamma   90.00
#
_symmetry.space_group_name_H-M   'P 1'
#
loop_
_entity.id
_entity.type
_entity.pdbx_description
1 polymer ?
#
loop_
_entity_poly.entity_id
_entity_poly.type
_entity_poly.pdbx_seq_one_letter_code
_entity_poly.pdbx_strand_id
1 'polypeptide(L)'
;MKIKLVSLLLLVSFSNVIIGQNNDLDNFKKFLPYIIKGLQQPKPEKQLDENTSGVFQKPWEVKKLQDSEIQDIVKKIIDNKRFKVKKDYTGEWKLDFFSKLKNFESIKEIYKSNGALSNTFVQVSEIKILDEANNSAYFINKNKSIKNNESKKLEFNSGQIHTTFPIIKEYSNLNGGIKITLKEYSKINYKAFQKNDTDIEFNLGDIKNIKLLRIDKNKAYFILPKIVDNIEITSTNVKNETHSSQSKSKIPKKVYDFATKDNLTDESINSFIKNLSKQDVYENYQILIYETNGIIDSLYIYLKSNPIDLASKTIEIKL
;
A
#
# COMPACT_ATOMS: atom_id res chain seq x y z
N MET A 1 -26.86 -33.29 -0.61
CA MET A 1 -25.60 -32.80 0.00
C MET A 1 -24.64 -32.10 -0.97
N LYS A 2 -24.61 -32.46 -2.27
CA LYS A 2 -23.70 -31.86 -3.27
C LYS A 2 -24.04 -30.40 -3.67
N ILE A 3 -25.30 -29.96 -3.53
CA ILE A 3 -25.73 -28.61 -3.95
C ILE A 3 -25.26 -27.51 -2.97
N LYS A 4 -25.13 -27.80 -1.67
CA LYS A 4 -24.68 -26.81 -0.66
C LYS A 4 -23.18 -26.49 -0.76
N LEU A 5 -22.37 -27.43 -1.26
CA LEU A 5 -20.93 -27.25 -1.46
C LEU A 5 -20.60 -26.33 -2.66
N VAL A 6 -21.43 -26.38 -3.71
CA VAL A 6 -21.29 -25.49 -4.88
C VAL A 6 -21.63 -24.04 -4.50
N SER A 7 -22.61 -23.84 -3.62
CA SER A 7 -22.96 -22.50 -3.08
C SER A 7 -21.84 -21.91 -2.22
N LEU A 8 -21.13 -22.75 -1.45
CA LEU A 8 -20.01 -22.33 -0.61
C LEU A 8 -18.76 -21.99 -1.45
N LEU A 9 -18.51 -22.74 -2.53
CA LEU A 9 -17.43 -22.47 -3.49
C LEU A 9 -17.67 -21.19 -4.33
N LEU A 10 -18.93 -20.86 -4.62
CA LEU A 10 -19.31 -19.57 -5.21
C LEU A 10 -19.08 -18.40 -4.24
N LEU A 11 -19.36 -18.56 -2.95
CA LEU A 11 -19.13 -17.50 -1.95
C LEU A 11 -17.65 -17.21 -1.68
N VAL A 12 -16.76 -18.20 -1.81
CA VAL A 12 -15.31 -18.02 -1.62
C VAL A 12 -14.60 -17.48 -2.87
N SER A 13 -15.23 -17.56 -4.05
CA SER A 13 -14.68 -16.99 -5.29
C SER A 13 -15.01 -15.51 -5.50
N PHE A 14 -15.91 -14.92 -4.69
CA PHE A 14 -16.20 -13.47 -4.74
C PHE A 14 -15.33 -12.61 -3.82
N SER A 15 -14.50 -13.19 -2.95
CA SER A 15 -13.65 -12.41 -2.03
C SER A 15 -12.33 -11.91 -2.64
N ASN A 16 -12.02 -12.25 -3.89
CA ASN A 16 -10.79 -11.81 -4.58
C ASN A 16 -11.00 -11.28 -6.01
N VAL A 17 -12.23 -11.01 -6.43
CA VAL A 17 -12.44 -10.17 -7.62
C VAL A 17 -12.26 -8.72 -7.20
N ILE A 18 -10.99 -8.34 -7.17
CA ILE A 18 -10.49 -7.03 -7.57
C ILE A 18 -11.54 -6.39 -8.48
N ILE A 19 -12.19 -5.33 -8.01
CA ILE A 19 -12.97 -4.42 -8.85
C ILE A 19 -11.93 -3.72 -9.74
N GLY A 20 -11.51 -4.46 -10.76
CA GLY A 20 -10.58 -4.04 -11.79
C GLY A 20 -11.37 -3.33 -12.86
N GLN A 21 -11.29 -2.01 -12.82
CA GLN A 21 -10.96 -1.17 -13.98
C GLN A 21 -11.39 -1.69 -15.36
N ASN A 22 -12.68 -1.86 -15.56
CA ASN A 22 -13.30 -1.60 -16.86
C ASN A 22 -14.49 -0.68 -16.59
N ASN A 23 -14.63 0.36 -17.42
CA ASN A 23 -15.67 1.40 -17.39
C ASN A 23 -17.08 0.86 -17.68
N ASP A 24 -17.42 -0.29 -17.10
CA ASP A 24 -18.67 -0.98 -17.28
C ASP A 24 -19.61 -0.66 -16.11
N LEU A 25 -20.28 0.47 -16.26
CA LEU A 25 -21.33 0.94 -15.36
C LEU A 25 -22.39 -0.14 -15.14
N ASP A 26 -22.68 -0.98 -16.13
CA ASP A 26 -23.72 -2.01 -16.02
C ASP A 26 -23.28 -3.14 -15.09
N ASN A 27 -22.00 -3.51 -15.11
CA ASN A 27 -21.45 -4.44 -14.12
C ASN A 27 -21.45 -3.84 -12.72
N PHE A 28 -21.10 -2.56 -12.56
CA PHE A 28 -21.20 -1.89 -11.27
C PHE A 28 -22.64 -1.87 -10.75
N LYS A 29 -23.61 -1.53 -11.60
CA LYS A 29 -25.04 -1.50 -11.27
C LYS A 29 -25.59 -2.83 -10.74
N LYS A 30 -25.05 -3.98 -11.19
CA LYS A 30 -25.46 -5.31 -10.69
C LYS A 30 -25.14 -5.52 -9.20
N PHE A 31 -24.11 -4.87 -8.67
CA PHE A 31 -23.70 -5.01 -7.27
C PHE A 31 -24.34 -4.00 -6.33
N LEU A 32 -24.88 -2.90 -6.87
CA LEU A 32 -25.47 -1.82 -6.08
C LEU A 32 -26.62 -2.22 -5.15
N PRO A 33 -27.53 -3.16 -5.49
CA PRO A 33 -28.58 -3.58 -4.57
C PRO A 33 -28.00 -4.15 -3.26
N TYR A 34 -26.92 -4.93 -3.35
CA TYR A 34 -26.25 -5.52 -2.19
C TYR A 34 -25.53 -4.48 -1.35
N ILE A 35 -24.90 -3.49 -1.99
CA ILE A 35 -24.24 -2.37 -1.31
C ILE A 35 -25.29 -1.54 -0.55
N ILE A 36 -26.38 -1.16 -1.21
CA ILE A 36 -27.47 -0.36 -0.63
C ILE A 36 -28.10 -1.11 0.56
N LYS A 37 -28.50 -2.37 0.38
CA LYS A 37 -29.06 -3.19 1.47
C LYS A 37 -28.07 -3.37 2.62
N GLY A 38 -26.79 -3.56 2.32
CA GLY A 38 -25.73 -3.70 3.32
C GLY A 38 -25.45 -2.44 4.13
N LEU A 39 -25.84 -1.26 3.63
CA LEU A 39 -25.78 0.01 4.37
C LEU A 39 -27.03 0.23 5.26
N GLN A 40 -28.18 -0.36 4.89
CA GLN A 40 -29.43 -0.24 5.64
C GLN A 40 -29.56 -1.22 6.81
N GLN A 41 -28.99 -2.42 6.67
CA GLN A 41 -29.14 -3.44 7.69
C GLN A 41 -28.26 -3.13 8.90
N PRO A 42 -28.82 -3.13 10.13
CA PRO A 42 -27.99 -3.18 11.32
C PRO A 42 -27.19 -4.49 11.25
N LYS A 43 -25.88 -4.37 11.00
CA LYS A 43 -25.01 -5.54 11.03
C LYS A 43 -25.06 -6.10 12.46
N PRO A 44 -25.23 -7.42 12.64
CA PRO A 44 -25.07 -8.01 13.96
C PRO A 44 -23.72 -7.57 14.50
N GLU A 45 -23.67 -7.23 15.80
CA GLU A 45 -22.41 -6.86 16.45
C GLU A 45 -21.44 -8.02 16.29
N LYS A 46 -20.55 -7.89 15.32
CA LYS A 46 -19.43 -8.83 15.17
C LYS A 46 -18.51 -8.56 16.33
N GLN A 47 -18.18 -9.61 17.07
CA GLN A 47 -17.11 -9.55 18.04
C GLN A 47 -15.83 -9.13 17.31
N LEU A 48 -15.24 -8.02 17.75
CA LEU A 48 -14.00 -7.50 17.20
C LEU A 48 -12.85 -8.32 17.76
N ASP A 49 -11.94 -8.72 16.89
CA ASP A 49 -10.76 -9.52 17.22
C ASP A 49 -9.69 -8.68 17.94
N GLU A 50 -9.68 -7.37 17.69
CA GLU A 50 -8.81 -6.35 18.32
C GLU A 50 -7.29 -6.60 18.20
N ASN A 51 -6.87 -7.61 17.45
CA ASN A 51 -5.46 -7.88 17.16
C ASN A 51 -4.75 -6.66 16.56
N THR A 52 -3.52 -6.42 17.02
CA THR A 52 -2.68 -5.29 16.60
C THR A 52 -1.42 -5.75 15.88
N SER A 53 -0.83 -4.84 15.08
CA SER A 53 0.36 -5.06 14.26
C SER A 53 1.59 -4.29 14.75
N GLY A 54 1.51 -3.69 15.94
CA GLY A 54 2.58 -2.93 16.58
C GLY A 54 2.25 -1.46 16.79
N VAL A 55 3.19 -0.70 17.35
CA VAL A 55 3.01 0.74 17.61
C VAL A 55 3.07 1.52 16.30
N PHE A 56 2.11 2.43 16.09
CA PHE A 56 2.10 3.28 14.92
C PHE A 56 3.23 4.31 14.98
N GLN A 57 4.11 4.27 13.98
CA GLN A 57 5.13 5.28 13.77
C GLN A 57 4.59 6.33 12.80
N LYS A 58 4.37 7.55 13.31
CA LYS A 58 3.82 8.66 12.53
C LYS A 58 4.85 9.13 11.51
N PRO A 59 4.63 8.93 10.21
CA PRO A 59 5.67 9.18 9.23
C PRO A 59 6.01 10.67 9.09
N TRP A 60 5.12 11.60 9.44
CA TRP A 60 5.40 13.04 9.42
C TRP A 60 6.25 13.54 10.60
N GLU A 61 6.43 12.76 11.67
CA GLU A 61 7.29 13.12 12.81
C GLU A 61 8.76 12.71 12.58
N VAL A 62 9.06 12.07 11.45
CA VAL A 62 10.39 11.57 11.11
C VAL A 62 11.33 12.74 10.77
N LYS A 63 12.42 12.83 11.51
CA LYS A 63 13.50 13.79 11.25
C LYS A 63 14.13 13.51 9.87
N LYS A 64 14.37 14.57 9.10
CA LYS A 64 15.14 14.47 7.85
C LYS A 64 16.56 14.01 8.11
N LEU A 65 17.08 13.19 7.22
CA LEU A 65 18.46 12.73 7.27
C LEU A 65 19.41 13.89 6.97
N GLN A 66 20.49 13.98 7.72
CA GLN A 66 21.61 14.88 7.44
C GLN A 66 22.50 14.31 6.34
N ASP A 67 23.23 15.15 5.63
CA ASP A 67 24.12 14.72 4.53
C ASP A 67 25.13 13.65 4.97
N SER A 68 25.70 13.78 6.18
CA SER A 68 26.60 12.78 6.74
C SER A 68 25.93 11.42 6.93
N GLU A 69 24.66 11.41 7.38
CA GLU A 69 23.86 10.17 7.56
C GLU A 69 23.52 9.54 6.20
N ILE A 70 23.14 10.36 5.22
CA ILE A 70 22.86 9.93 3.84
C ILE A 70 24.07 9.23 3.24
N GLN A 71 25.25 9.86 3.31
CA GLN A 71 26.48 9.30 2.77
C GLN A 71 26.91 8.03 3.50
N ASP A 72 26.75 7.97 4.83
CA ASP A 72 27.07 6.76 5.60
C ASP A 72 26.14 5.61 5.20
N ILE A 73 24.81 5.83 5.12
CA ILE A 73 23.85 4.79 4.71
C ILE A 73 24.22 4.22 3.34
N VAL A 74 24.45 5.08 2.33
CA VAL A 74 24.79 4.62 0.97
C VAL A 74 26.12 3.86 0.98
N LYS A 75 27.13 4.38 1.67
CA LYS A 75 28.43 3.70 1.79
C LYS A 75 28.28 2.32 2.43
N LYS A 76 27.51 2.18 3.51
CA LYS A 76 27.28 0.91 4.18
C LYS A 76 26.54 -0.10 3.32
N ILE A 77 25.55 0.34 2.52
CA ILE A 77 24.87 -0.55 1.57
C ILE A 77 25.91 -1.20 0.63
N ILE A 78 26.87 -0.42 0.14
CA ILE A 78 27.90 -0.85 -0.80
C ILE A 78 28.95 -1.74 -0.14
N ASP A 79 29.42 -1.35 1.04
CA ASP A 79 30.46 -2.07 1.78
C ASP A 79 29.97 -3.45 2.23
N ASN A 80 28.68 -3.57 2.57
CA ASN A 80 28.08 -4.81 3.08
C ASN A 80 27.29 -5.61 2.05
N LYS A 81 27.39 -5.25 0.77
CA LYS A 81 26.71 -5.97 -0.30
C LYS A 81 27.16 -7.42 -0.35
N ARG A 82 26.22 -8.30 -0.66
CA ARG A 82 26.48 -9.69 -1.02
C ARG A 82 25.63 -10.06 -2.22
N PHE A 83 26.27 -10.74 -3.16
CA PHE A 83 25.62 -11.38 -4.28
C PHE A 83 25.68 -12.89 -4.11
N LYS A 84 24.60 -13.60 -4.45
CA LYS A 84 24.59 -15.07 -4.44
C LYS A 84 23.67 -15.59 -5.54
N VAL A 85 24.16 -16.52 -6.35
CA VAL A 85 23.30 -17.28 -7.27
C VAL A 85 22.55 -18.34 -6.48
N LYS A 86 21.23 -18.40 -6.65
CA LYS A 86 20.37 -19.42 -6.03
C LYS A 86 19.17 -19.75 -6.91
N LYS A 87 18.65 -20.96 -6.75
CA LYS A 87 17.37 -21.38 -7.31
C LYS A 87 16.25 -21.04 -6.32
N ASP A 88 15.15 -20.46 -6.80
CA ASP A 88 13.99 -20.18 -5.94
C ASP A 88 13.03 -21.39 -5.85
N TYR A 89 11.95 -21.24 -5.09
CA TYR A 89 10.95 -22.30 -4.87
C TYR A 89 10.18 -22.68 -6.15
N THR A 90 10.21 -21.84 -7.19
CA THR A 90 9.62 -22.14 -8.51
C THR A 90 10.57 -22.87 -9.44
N GLY A 91 11.82 -23.07 -9.00
CA GLY A 91 12.87 -23.69 -9.80
C GLY A 91 13.60 -22.71 -10.71
N GLU A 92 13.42 -21.41 -10.54
CA GLU A 92 14.06 -20.39 -11.37
C GLU A 92 15.38 -19.92 -10.76
N TRP A 93 16.39 -19.71 -11.61
CA TRP A 93 17.67 -19.15 -11.18
C TRP A 93 17.56 -17.64 -10.95
N LYS A 94 18.09 -17.19 -9.82
CA LYS A 94 18.13 -15.79 -9.40
C LYS A 94 19.52 -15.39 -8.92
N LEU A 95 19.91 -14.16 -9.22
CA LEU A 95 20.96 -13.44 -8.51
C LEU A 95 20.34 -12.74 -7.29
N ASP A 96 20.69 -13.20 -6.10
CA ASP A 96 20.29 -12.62 -4.83
C ASP A 96 21.19 -11.42 -4.50
N PHE A 97 20.63 -10.23 -4.33
CA PHE A 97 21.31 -9.07 -3.78
C PHE A 97 20.81 -8.80 -2.37
N PHE A 98 21.76 -8.63 -1.47
CA PHE A 98 21.47 -8.45 -0.07
C PHE A 98 22.49 -7.52 0.58
N SER A 99 22.03 -6.61 1.44
CA SER A 99 22.92 -5.76 2.24
C SER A 99 22.35 -5.54 3.64
N LYS A 100 23.18 -5.80 4.66
CA LYS A 100 22.84 -5.57 6.08
C LYS A 100 23.42 -4.24 6.55
N LEU A 101 22.58 -3.44 7.19
CA LEU A 101 22.94 -2.21 7.91
C LEU A 101 23.03 -2.42 9.43
N LYS A 102 22.43 -3.50 9.95
CA LYS A 102 22.19 -3.78 11.38
C LYS A 102 23.43 -3.87 12.29
N ASN A 103 24.64 -3.97 11.74
CA ASN A 103 25.87 -4.18 12.53
C ASN A 103 26.60 -2.88 12.92
N PHE A 104 26.08 -1.70 12.58
CA PHE A 104 26.70 -0.42 12.96
C PHE A 104 25.93 0.24 14.10
N GLU A 105 26.65 0.64 15.15
CA GLU A 105 26.12 1.25 16.38
C GLU A 105 25.37 2.56 16.09
N SER A 106 25.90 3.39 15.17
CA SER A 106 25.24 4.60 14.66
C SER A 106 23.86 4.30 14.05
N ILE A 107 23.74 3.22 13.29
CA ILE A 107 22.47 2.82 12.66
C ILE A 107 21.53 2.15 13.67
N LYS A 108 22.06 1.41 14.65
CA LYS A 108 21.27 0.87 15.77
C LYS A 108 20.64 1.99 16.59
N GLU A 109 21.35 3.08 16.84
CA GLU A 109 20.81 4.27 17.50
C GLU A 109 19.78 4.98 16.62
N ILE A 110 20.02 5.10 15.31
CA ILE A 110 19.03 5.62 14.35
C ILE A 110 17.75 4.79 14.36
N TYR A 111 17.83 3.45 14.44
CA TYR A 111 16.67 2.55 14.54
C TYR A 111 15.98 2.53 15.91
N LYS A 112 16.75 2.66 17.00
CA LYS A 112 16.24 2.63 18.38
C LYS A 112 15.60 3.94 18.80
N SER A 113 16.16 5.07 18.36
CA SER A 113 15.68 6.41 18.72
C SER A 113 14.58 6.92 17.80
N ASN A 114 14.48 6.37 16.58
CA ASN A 114 13.54 6.84 15.58
C ASN A 114 13.02 5.70 14.71
N GLY A 115 11.74 5.78 14.34
CA GLY A 115 11.21 5.19 13.11
C GLY A 115 11.82 5.78 11.81
N ALA A 116 13.09 6.20 11.83
CA ALA A 116 13.72 7.23 10.98
C ALA A 116 13.83 6.93 9.48
N LEU A 117 13.55 5.70 9.05
CA LEU A 117 13.54 5.36 7.63
C LEU A 117 12.14 5.05 7.12
N SER A 118 11.07 5.29 7.89
CA SER A 118 9.70 5.07 7.39
C SER A 118 9.36 5.93 6.17
N ASN A 119 10.10 7.03 5.95
CA ASN A 119 9.99 7.88 4.78
C ASN A 119 11.09 7.66 3.74
N THR A 120 12.05 6.79 4.03
CA THR A 120 13.26 6.60 3.23
C THR A 120 13.28 5.18 2.69
N PHE A 121 13.58 5.04 1.40
CA PHE A 121 13.66 3.73 0.76
C PHE A 121 14.79 3.71 -0.25
N VAL A 122 15.20 2.51 -0.64
CA VAL A 122 16.22 2.31 -1.66
C VAL A 122 15.54 2.00 -2.97
N GLN A 123 15.87 2.74 -4.02
CA GLN A 123 15.52 2.37 -5.39
C GLN A 123 16.73 1.70 -6.05
N VAL A 124 16.54 0.48 -6.55
CA VAL A 124 17.52 -0.17 -7.43
C VAL A 124 17.08 0.02 -8.88
N SER A 125 18.00 0.41 -9.75
CA SER A 125 17.76 0.70 -11.18
C SER A 125 19.01 0.41 -12.00
N GLU A 126 18.95 0.61 -13.33
CA GLU A 126 20.09 0.45 -14.26
C GLU A 126 20.81 -0.89 -14.05
N ILE A 127 20.04 -1.99 -14.04
CA ILE A 127 20.52 -3.32 -13.70
C ILE A 127 21.21 -3.95 -14.91
N LYS A 128 22.50 -4.24 -14.81
CA LYS A 128 23.29 -4.93 -15.82
C LYS A 128 23.93 -6.17 -15.22
N ILE A 129 23.58 -7.36 -15.74
CA ILE A 129 24.12 -8.65 -15.30
C ILE A 129 24.65 -9.39 -16.51
N LEU A 130 25.95 -9.66 -16.52
CA LEU A 130 26.70 -10.28 -17.60
C LEU A 130 27.34 -11.58 -17.14
N ASP A 131 27.47 -12.55 -18.04
CA ASP A 131 28.30 -13.73 -17.85
C ASP A 131 29.78 -13.46 -18.19
N GLU A 132 30.62 -14.49 -18.07
CA GLU A 132 32.06 -14.45 -18.37
C GLU A 132 32.38 -14.04 -19.81
N ALA A 133 31.47 -14.34 -20.75
CA ALA A 133 31.60 -14.00 -22.15
C ALA A 133 30.96 -12.63 -22.49
N ASN A 134 30.61 -11.83 -21.47
CA ASN A 134 29.92 -10.55 -21.59
C ASN A 134 28.53 -10.61 -22.24
N ASN A 135 27.90 -11.79 -22.24
CA ASN A 135 26.52 -11.92 -22.69
C ASN A 135 25.56 -11.57 -21.53
N SER A 136 24.37 -11.08 -21.86
CA SER A 136 23.35 -10.81 -20.86
C SER A 136 22.94 -12.10 -20.14
N ALA A 137 23.24 -12.18 -18.84
CA ALA A 137 22.79 -13.27 -17.98
C ALA A 137 21.36 -13.06 -17.45
N TYR A 138 20.80 -11.85 -17.63
CA TYR A 138 19.47 -11.48 -17.18
C TYR A 138 18.38 -12.16 -18.01
N PHE A 139 17.42 -12.81 -17.35
CA PHE A 139 16.30 -13.45 -18.03
C PHE A 139 15.14 -12.47 -18.23
N ILE A 140 14.89 -12.07 -19.49
CA ILE A 140 13.76 -11.20 -19.86
C ILE A 140 12.55 -12.06 -20.22
N ASN A 141 11.56 -12.15 -19.33
CA ASN A 141 10.25 -12.71 -19.66
C ASN A 141 9.23 -11.59 -19.81
N LYS A 142 8.50 -11.56 -20.94
CA LYS A 142 7.44 -10.57 -21.21
C LYS A 142 6.30 -10.59 -20.17
N ASN A 143 6.14 -11.70 -19.44
CA ASN A 143 5.04 -11.93 -18.48
C ASN A 143 5.47 -11.82 -16.99
N LYS A 144 6.67 -11.32 -16.68
CA LYS A 144 7.13 -11.13 -15.29
C LYS A 144 7.19 -9.66 -14.88
N SER A 145 7.05 -9.42 -13.57
CA SER A 145 6.93 -8.11 -12.95
C SER A 145 8.21 -7.26 -12.88
N ILE A 146 9.35 -7.76 -13.39
CA ILE A 146 10.60 -6.99 -13.45
C ILE A 146 11.27 -7.20 -14.81
N LYS A 147 11.05 -6.27 -15.74
CA LYS A 147 11.77 -6.19 -17.01
C LYS A 147 13.18 -5.61 -16.78
N ASN A 148 14.08 -5.85 -17.73
CA ASN A 148 15.38 -5.16 -17.78
C ASN A 148 15.13 -3.63 -17.75
N ASN A 149 15.87 -2.88 -16.91
CA ASN A 149 15.68 -1.46 -16.61
C ASN A 149 14.43 -1.05 -15.77
N GLU A 150 13.67 -1.97 -15.18
CA GLU A 150 12.63 -1.57 -14.22
C GLU A 150 13.22 -1.28 -12.83
N SER A 151 12.85 -0.12 -12.27
CA SER A 151 13.29 0.27 -10.94
C SER A 151 12.49 -0.45 -9.85
N LYS A 152 13.16 -0.97 -8.82
CA LYS A 152 12.50 -1.61 -7.68
C LYS A 152 12.72 -0.81 -6.40
N LYS A 153 11.62 -0.50 -5.69
CA LYS A 153 11.66 0.08 -4.34
C LYS A 153 11.93 -1.04 -3.33
N LEU A 154 12.90 -0.83 -2.46
CA LEU A 154 13.29 -1.71 -1.37
C LEU A 154 13.11 -0.97 -0.06
N GLU A 155 12.29 -1.54 0.81
CA GLU A 155 12.12 -1.07 2.18
C GLU A 155 13.22 -1.64 3.08
N PHE A 156 13.51 -0.91 4.16
CA PHE A 156 14.47 -1.35 5.15
C PHE A 156 13.80 -2.29 6.17
N ASN A 157 13.88 -3.60 5.91
CA ASN A 157 13.33 -4.61 6.81
C ASN A 157 14.37 -5.04 7.83
N SER A 158 14.16 -4.71 9.11
CA SER A 158 15.09 -5.02 10.21
C SER A 158 16.54 -4.59 9.95
N GLY A 159 16.73 -3.43 9.30
CA GLY A 159 18.06 -2.93 8.95
C GLY A 159 18.71 -3.65 7.78
N GLN A 160 17.93 -4.17 6.84
CA GLN A 160 18.43 -4.92 5.68
C GLN A 160 17.64 -4.54 4.43
N ILE A 161 18.32 -4.54 3.29
CA ILE A 161 17.66 -4.50 1.98
C ILE A 161 17.96 -5.79 1.24
N HIS A 162 16.95 -6.29 0.52
CA HIS A 162 17.00 -7.57 -0.14
C HIS A 162 16.20 -7.53 -1.45
N THR A 163 16.79 -8.02 -2.53
CA THR A 163 16.06 -8.29 -3.77
C THR A 163 16.71 -9.41 -4.57
N THR A 164 15.96 -10.00 -5.48
CA THR A 164 16.45 -10.98 -6.43
C THR A 164 16.29 -10.44 -7.86
N PHE A 165 17.21 -10.84 -8.73
CA PHE A 165 17.18 -10.59 -10.17
C PHE A 165 17.12 -11.91 -10.92
N PRO A 166 16.21 -12.12 -11.87
CA PRO A 166 16.12 -13.36 -12.63
C PRO A 166 17.31 -13.52 -13.58
N ILE A 167 17.92 -14.71 -13.58
CA ILE A 167 19.02 -15.07 -14.47
C ILE A 167 18.69 -16.36 -15.24
N ILE A 168 19.34 -16.55 -16.39
CA ILE A 168 18.97 -17.61 -17.36
C ILE A 168 19.25 -19.02 -16.81
N LYS A 169 20.38 -19.19 -16.13
CA LYS A 169 20.89 -20.46 -15.61
C LYS A 169 21.77 -20.22 -14.39
N GLU A 170 22.34 -21.29 -13.84
CA GLU A 170 23.41 -21.17 -12.86
C GLU A 170 24.67 -20.59 -13.55
N TYR A 171 25.29 -19.60 -12.91
CA TYR A 171 26.53 -18.98 -13.36
C TYR A 171 27.53 -19.02 -12.20
N SER A 172 28.75 -19.46 -12.48
CA SER A 172 29.85 -19.47 -11.51
C SER A 172 30.42 -18.07 -11.30
N ASN A 173 30.62 -17.32 -12.39
CA ASN A 173 31.04 -15.92 -12.36
C ASN A 173 30.00 -15.03 -13.04
N LEU A 174 29.76 -13.86 -12.47
CA LEU A 174 28.88 -12.83 -13.02
C LEU A 174 29.51 -11.46 -12.83
N ASN A 175 29.38 -10.62 -13.85
CA ASN A 175 29.88 -9.24 -13.86
C ASN A 175 28.75 -8.23 -14.11
N GLY A 176 28.97 -6.97 -13.78
CA GLY A 176 28.09 -5.88 -14.17
C GLY A 176 27.87 -4.87 -13.05
N GLY A 177 26.66 -4.31 -12.96
CA GLY A 177 26.37 -3.30 -11.96
C GLY A 177 24.89 -3.03 -11.76
N ILE A 178 24.57 -2.46 -10.60
CA ILE A 178 23.25 -1.93 -10.27
C ILE A 178 23.42 -0.51 -9.72
N LYS A 179 22.53 0.41 -10.10
CA LYS A 179 22.47 1.73 -9.48
C LYS A 179 21.53 1.71 -8.28
N ILE A 180 22.05 2.10 -7.14
CA ILE A 180 21.31 2.26 -5.90
C ILE A 180 21.11 3.74 -5.62
N THR A 181 19.86 4.15 -5.48
CA THR A 181 19.49 5.51 -5.08
C THR A 181 18.74 5.48 -3.77
N LEU A 182 19.26 6.16 -2.74
CA LEU A 182 18.51 6.45 -1.53
C LEU A 182 17.52 7.57 -1.84
N LYS A 183 16.23 7.34 -1.55
CA LYS A 183 15.16 8.30 -1.76
C LYS A 183 14.41 8.56 -0.48
N GLU A 184 13.88 9.77 -0.33
CA GLU A 184 12.94 10.11 0.75
C GLU A 184 11.67 10.76 0.21
N TYR A 185 10.57 10.62 0.94
CA TYR A 185 9.38 11.44 0.73
C TYR A 185 9.60 12.83 1.33
N SER A 186 9.66 13.86 0.48
CA SER A 186 10.06 15.21 0.88
C SER A 186 9.09 15.90 1.85
N LYS A 187 7.79 15.58 1.75
CA LYS A 187 6.73 16.13 2.59
C LYS A 187 5.62 15.09 2.76
N ILE A 188 5.03 15.08 3.95
CA ILE A 188 3.81 14.31 4.23
C ILE A 188 2.75 15.29 4.70
N ASN A 189 1.72 15.47 3.88
CA ASN A 189 0.52 16.19 4.32
C ASN A 189 -0.33 15.20 5.11
N TYR A 190 -0.83 15.60 6.27
CA TYR A 190 -1.63 14.72 7.12
C TYR A 190 -2.72 15.47 7.85
N LYS A 191 -3.73 14.71 8.29
CA LYS A 191 -4.71 15.14 9.28
C LYS A 191 -4.92 13.98 10.26
N ALA A 192 -4.97 14.33 11.54
CA ALA A 192 -5.27 13.39 12.62
C ALA A 192 -6.68 13.68 13.15
N PHE A 193 -7.36 12.62 13.58
CA PHE A 193 -8.68 12.63 14.16
C PHE A 193 -8.73 11.74 15.40
N GLN A 194 -9.63 12.08 16.31
CA GLN A 194 -10.00 11.30 17.48
C GLN A 194 -11.37 10.65 17.26
N LYS A 195 -11.66 9.56 17.96
CA LYS A 195 -12.90 8.78 17.80
C LYS A 195 -14.21 9.57 17.89
N ASN A 196 -14.21 10.74 18.54
CA ASN A 196 -15.38 11.59 18.68
C ASN A 196 -15.48 12.67 17.60
N ASP A 197 -14.49 12.78 16.72
CA ASP A 197 -14.48 13.77 15.64
C ASP A 197 -15.55 13.44 14.60
N THR A 198 -16.33 14.46 14.27
CA THR A 198 -17.47 14.37 13.34
C THR A 198 -17.55 15.65 12.54
N ASP A 199 -17.98 15.52 11.28
CA ASP A 199 -18.23 16.61 10.35
C ASP A 199 -17.05 17.59 10.11
N ILE A 200 -15.81 17.10 10.11
CA ILE A 200 -14.61 17.94 9.94
C ILE A 200 -14.17 18.00 8.48
N GLU A 201 -14.16 19.20 7.90
CA GLU A 201 -13.60 19.46 6.57
C GLU A 201 -12.12 19.86 6.63
N PHE A 202 -11.31 19.38 5.68
CA PHE A 202 -9.87 19.62 5.62
C PHE A 202 -9.32 19.42 4.20
N ASN A 203 -8.09 19.87 4.01
CA ASN A 203 -7.32 19.69 2.77
C ASN A 203 -6.12 18.79 3.03
N LEU A 204 -5.70 18.03 2.02
CA LEU A 204 -4.54 17.15 2.08
C LEU A 204 -3.61 17.44 0.89
N GLY A 205 -2.70 18.39 1.07
CA GLY A 205 -1.90 18.93 -0.03
C GLY A 205 -2.80 19.65 -1.04
N ASP A 206 -2.73 19.24 -2.31
CA ASP A 206 -3.53 19.81 -3.40
C ASP A 206 -4.96 19.23 -3.47
N ILE A 207 -5.26 18.20 -2.66
CA ILE A 207 -6.59 17.61 -2.58
C ILE A 207 -7.43 18.43 -1.62
N LYS A 208 -8.38 19.18 -2.17
CA LYS A 208 -9.25 20.09 -1.41
C LYS A 208 -10.58 19.44 -1.04
N ASN A 209 -11.24 19.96 0.00
CA ASN A 209 -12.62 19.63 0.37
C ASN A 209 -12.82 18.15 0.73
N ILE A 210 -11.88 17.57 1.46
CA ILE A 210 -12.06 16.25 2.08
C ILE A 210 -12.84 16.47 3.37
N LYS A 211 -13.83 15.62 3.66
CA LYS A 211 -14.61 15.73 4.90
C LYS A 211 -14.64 14.41 5.65
N LEU A 212 -14.24 14.39 6.92
CA LEU A 212 -14.59 13.31 7.83
C LEU A 212 -16.05 13.50 8.21
N LEU A 213 -16.91 12.53 7.90
CA LEU A 213 -18.30 12.54 8.33
C LEU A 213 -18.40 12.13 9.79
N ARG A 214 -17.85 10.97 10.15
CA ARG A 214 -17.83 10.44 11.51
C ARG A 214 -16.88 9.26 11.65
N ILE A 215 -16.54 8.93 12.89
CA ILE A 215 -15.95 7.66 13.30
C ILE A 215 -16.98 6.93 14.17
N ASP A 216 -17.25 5.67 13.83
CA ASP A 216 -18.22 4.82 14.51
C ASP A 216 -17.60 3.46 14.79
N LYS A 217 -17.22 3.24 16.05
CA LYS A 217 -16.50 2.04 16.53
C LYS A 217 -15.29 1.71 15.66
N ASN A 218 -15.40 0.69 14.80
CA ASN A 218 -14.33 0.18 13.94
C ASN A 218 -14.36 0.76 12.52
N LYS A 219 -15.18 1.79 12.26
CA LYS A 219 -15.36 2.39 10.93
C LYS A 219 -15.18 3.89 10.93
N ALA A 220 -14.60 4.41 9.87
CA ALA A 220 -14.54 5.83 9.58
C ALA A 220 -15.12 6.13 8.19
N TYR A 221 -15.86 7.24 8.10
CA TYR A 221 -16.57 7.64 6.90
C TYR A 221 -16.04 8.98 6.41
N PHE A 222 -15.58 9.03 5.17
CA PHE A 222 -15.05 10.25 4.55
C PHE A 222 -15.79 10.59 3.27
N ILE A 223 -15.99 11.88 3.00
CA ILE A 223 -16.24 12.39 1.64
C ILE A 223 -14.88 12.72 1.01
N LEU A 224 -14.64 12.15 -0.17
CA LEU A 224 -13.54 12.51 -1.06
C LEU A 224 -14.08 13.26 -2.27
N PRO A 225 -13.42 14.33 -2.75
CA PRO A 225 -13.82 15.07 -3.96
C PRO A 225 -13.76 14.23 -5.24
N LYS A 226 -12.85 13.25 -5.28
CA LYS A 226 -12.63 12.34 -6.40
C LYS A 226 -11.94 11.06 -5.92
N ILE A 227 -11.85 10.06 -6.79
CA ILE A 227 -11.04 8.86 -6.53
C ILE A 227 -9.58 9.26 -6.43
N VAL A 228 -8.99 9.07 -5.25
CA VAL A 228 -7.55 9.23 -5.03
C VAL A 228 -7.02 7.91 -4.48
N ASP A 229 -6.04 7.32 -5.17
CA ASP A 229 -5.50 6.00 -4.80
C ASP A 229 -4.32 6.09 -3.84
N ASN A 230 -3.62 7.22 -3.80
CA ASN A 230 -2.40 7.40 -3.00
C ASN A 230 -2.67 7.88 -1.55
N ILE A 231 -3.93 7.98 -1.12
CA ILE A 231 -4.25 8.36 0.26
C ILE A 231 -4.04 7.15 1.18
N GLU A 232 -3.09 7.30 2.11
CA GLU A 232 -2.87 6.35 3.19
C GLU A 232 -3.79 6.70 4.37
N ILE A 233 -4.36 5.66 4.99
CA ILE A 233 -5.20 5.80 6.20
C ILE A 233 -4.71 4.74 7.16
N THR A 234 -4.48 5.16 8.41
CA THR A 234 -4.07 4.28 9.49
C THR A 234 -4.88 4.65 10.72
N SER A 235 -5.42 3.67 11.42
CA SER A 235 -6.05 3.87 12.73
C SER A 235 -5.30 3.12 13.81
N THR A 236 -5.47 3.61 15.03
CA THR A 236 -4.88 3.01 16.22
C THR A 236 -5.89 2.86 17.34
N ASN A 237 -5.62 1.91 18.24
CA ASN A 237 -6.32 1.78 19.51
C ASN A 237 -5.81 2.82 20.54
N VAL A 238 -6.36 2.75 21.76
CA VAL A 238 -5.98 3.61 22.91
C VAL A 238 -4.51 3.52 23.32
N LYS A 239 -3.80 2.45 22.93
CA LYS A 239 -2.36 2.25 23.18
C LYS A 239 -1.50 2.75 22.02
N ASN A 240 -2.09 3.43 21.03
CA ASN A 240 -1.42 3.86 19.79
C ASN A 240 -0.87 2.70 18.95
N GLU A 241 -1.48 1.51 19.05
CA GLU A 241 -1.13 0.34 18.25
C GLU A 241 -2.02 0.27 17.00
N THR A 242 -1.42 -0.04 15.85
CA THR A 242 -2.15 -0.22 14.59
C THR A 242 -2.95 -1.50 14.61
N HIS A 243 -4.15 -1.47 14.03
CA HIS A 243 -4.96 -2.67 13.83
C HIS A 243 -4.29 -3.63 12.83
N SER A 244 -4.38 -4.94 13.06
CA SER A 244 -3.76 -5.94 12.19
C SER A 244 -4.48 -6.13 10.86
N SER A 245 -5.76 -5.76 10.79
CA SER A 245 -6.57 -5.85 9.58
C SER A 245 -7.38 -4.59 9.35
N GLN A 246 -7.34 -4.12 8.10
CA GLN A 246 -8.02 -2.91 7.65
C GLN A 246 -8.52 -3.10 6.21
N SER A 247 -9.61 -2.42 5.86
CA SER A 247 -10.16 -2.40 4.51
C SER A 247 -10.66 -1.01 4.14
N LYS A 248 -10.64 -0.71 2.84
CA LYS A 248 -11.15 0.54 2.26
C LYS A 248 -12.18 0.17 1.20
N SER A 249 -13.37 0.76 1.30
CA SER A 249 -14.39 0.66 0.26
C SER A 249 -14.81 2.06 -0.18
N LYS A 250 -14.93 2.26 -1.49
CA LYS A 250 -15.36 3.53 -2.09
C LYS A 250 -16.77 3.32 -2.64
N ILE A 251 -17.68 4.23 -2.32
CA ILE A 251 -19.07 4.22 -2.78
C ILE A 251 -19.38 5.61 -3.33
N PRO A 252 -20.00 5.75 -4.51
CA PRO A 252 -20.38 7.08 -5.01
C PRO A 252 -21.30 7.79 -4.01
N LYS A 253 -21.08 9.09 -3.78
CA LYS A 253 -21.84 9.84 -2.77
C LYS A 253 -23.36 9.74 -2.99
N LYS A 254 -23.81 9.83 -4.23
CA LYS A 254 -25.23 9.70 -4.59
C LYS A 254 -25.83 8.35 -4.18
N VAL A 255 -25.04 7.27 -4.27
CA VAL A 255 -25.46 5.92 -3.84
C VAL A 255 -25.55 5.87 -2.32
N TYR A 256 -24.55 6.41 -1.62
CA TYR A 256 -24.56 6.47 -0.16
C TYR A 256 -25.74 7.29 0.38
N ASP A 257 -25.94 8.51 -0.12
CA ASP A 257 -27.03 9.40 0.28
C ASP A 257 -28.41 8.76 0.04
N PHE A 258 -28.56 7.97 -1.03
CA PHE A 258 -29.78 7.22 -1.29
C PHE A 258 -29.93 6.06 -0.31
N ALA A 259 -28.86 5.28 -0.09
CA ALA A 259 -28.86 4.10 0.76
C ALA A 259 -29.12 4.38 2.24
N THR A 260 -28.78 5.58 2.72
CA THR A 260 -28.99 5.98 4.13
C THR A 260 -30.39 6.53 4.39
N LYS A 261 -31.30 6.52 3.40
CA LYS A 261 -32.70 6.90 3.60
C LYS A 261 -33.49 5.75 4.23
N ASP A 262 -34.48 6.12 5.04
CA ASP A 262 -35.43 5.16 5.62
C ASP A 262 -36.40 4.60 4.57
N ASN A 263 -36.91 3.40 4.82
CA ASN A 263 -38.01 2.77 4.06
C ASN A 263 -37.78 2.57 2.55
N LEU A 264 -36.55 2.23 2.11
CA LEU A 264 -36.31 1.87 0.71
C LEU A 264 -36.96 0.52 0.35
N THR A 265 -37.73 0.49 -0.73
CA THR A 265 -38.27 -0.74 -1.34
C THR A 265 -37.38 -1.24 -2.47
N ASP A 266 -37.48 -2.52 -2.83
CA ASP A 266 -36.74 -3.08 -3.97
C ASP A 266 -37.05 -2.34 -5.29
N GLU A 267 -38.28 -1.88 -5.48
CA GLU A 267 -38.67 -1.05 -6.63
C GLU A 267 -37.93 0.30 -6.62
N SER A 268 -37.88 0.99 -5.48
CA SER A 268 -37.17 2.26 -5.35
C SER A 268 -35.67 2.11 -5.60
N ILE A 269 -35.06 1.02 -5.11
CA ILE A 269 -33.64 0.68 -5.33
C ILE A 269 -33.38 0.44 -6.81
N ASN A 270 -34.21 -0.37 -7.48
CA ASN A 270 -34.05 -0.67 -8.90
C ASN A 270 -34.23 0.57 -9.78
N SER A 271 -35.21 1.42 -9.46
CA SER A 271 -35.43 2.70 -10.15
C SER A 271 -34.22 3.63 -10.02
N PHE A 272 -33.68 3.77 -8.81
CA PHE A 272 -32.47 4.55 -8.56
C PHE A 272 -31.26 4.05 -9.36
N ILE A 273 -31.02 2.73 -9.34
CA ILE A 273 -29.89 2.10 -10.03
C ILE A 273 -29.98 2.30 -11.54
N LYS A 274 -31.17 2.15 -12.13
CA LYS A 274 -31.37 2.37 -13.58
C LYS A 274 -30.96 3.79 -13.99
N ASN A 275 -31.28 4.78 -13.15
CA ASN A 275 -31.03 6.20 -13.41
C ASN A 275 -29.61 6.70 -13.07
N LEU A 276 -28.73 5.84 -12.53
CA LEU A 276 -27.34 6.22 -12.31
C LEU A 276 -26.58 6.41 -13.63
N SER A 277 -25.89 7.53 -13.75
CA SER A 277 -25.00 7.84 -14.88
C SER A 277 -23.54 7.49 -14.57
N LYS A 278 -22.68 7.48 -15.60
CA LYS A 278 -21.22 7.34 -15.38
C LYS A 278 -20.67 8.49 -14.53
N GLN A 279 -21.14 9.71 -14.75
CA GLN A 279 -20.73 10.89 -13.99
C GLN A 279 -21.03 10.76 -12.50
N ASP A 280 -22.23 10.25 -12.17
CA ASP A 280 -22.62 9.99 -10.77
C ASP A 280 -21.69 9.01 -10.06
N VAL A 281 -21.09 8.07 -10.80
CA VAL A 281 -20.27 6.99 -10.26
C VAL A 281 -18.79 7.34 -10.21
N TYR A 282 -18.25 7.98 -11.26
CA TYR A 282 -16.80 8.11 -11.43
C TYR A 282 -16.25 9.54 -11.27
N GLU A 283 -17.07 10.57 -11.50
CA GLU A 283 -16.59 11.96 -11.62
C GLU A 283 -16.98 12.83 -10.42
N ASN A 284 -17.98 12.41 -9.65
CA ASN A 284 -18.47 13.11 -8.47
C ASN A 284 -17.82 12.63 -7.16
N TYR A 285 -18.11 13.37 -6.08
CA TYR A 285 -17.73 13.02 -4.71
C TYR A 285 -17.97 11.53 -4.39
N GLN A 286 -17.04 10.94 -3.66
CA GLN A 286 -17.08 9.55 -3.24
C GLN A 286 -17.11 9.47 -1.71
N ILE A 287 -17.83 8.50 -1.19
CA ILE A 287 -17.75 8.11 0.21
C ILE A 287 -16.71 7.01 0.34
N LEU A 288 -15.65 7.29 1.10
CA LEU A 288 -14.68 6.28 1.51
C LEU A 288 -15.07 5.78 2.90
N ILE A 289 -15.32 4.48 2.99
CA ILE A 289 -15.51 3.76 4.25
C ILE A 289 -14.23 2.99 4.53
N TYR A 290 -13.59 3.33 5.64
CA TYR A 290 -12.42 2.64 6.17
C TYR A 290 -12.86 1.82 7.37
N GLU A 291 -12.61 0.51 7.35
CA GLU A 291 -13.06 -0.45 8.38
C GLU A 291 -11.88 -1.26 8.92
N THR A 292 -11.80 -1.42 10.24
CA THR A 292 -10.76 -2.20 10.95
C THR A 292 -11.32 -3.38 11.75
N ASN A 293 -10.45 -4.29 12.19
CA ASN A 293 -10.82 -5.41 13.08
C ASN A 293 -10.92 -5.05 14.57
N GLY A 294 -10.70 -3.79 14.94
CA GLY A 294 -10.83 -3.27 16.31
C GLY A 294 -11.37 -1.84 16.35
N ILE A 295 -11.69 -1.35 17.54
CA ILE A 295 -12.23 0.00 17.77
C ILE A 295 -11.16 1.06 17.46
N ILE A 296 -11.53 2.03 16.63
CA ILE A 296 -10.71 3.17 16.28
C ILE A 296 -10.73 4.16 17.44
N ASP A 297 -9.57 4.43 18.04
CA ASP A 297 -9.41 5.50 19.02
C ASP A 297 -8.84 6.77 18.38
N SER A 298 -7.79 6.60 17.57
CA SER A 298 -7.21 7.65 16.73
C SER A 298 -7.16 7.22 15.27
N LEU A 299 -7.32 8.19 14.37
CA LEU A 299 -7.34 7.97 12.93
C LEU A 299 -6.46 9.00 12.23
N TYR A 300 -5.64 8.53 11.30
CA TYR A 300 -4.67 9.33 10.58
C TYR A 300 -4.91 9.14 9.08
N ILE A 301 -5.10 10.25 8.37
CA ILE A 301 -5.13 10.28 6.90
C ILE A 301 -3.94 11.09 6.41
N TYR A 302 -3.18 10.56 5.46
CA TYR A 302 -1.97 11.21 4.99
C TYR A 302 -1.64 10.90 3.54
N LEU A 303 -0.92 11.82 2.94
CA LEU A 303 -0.44 11.76 1.56
C LEU A 303 1.06 12.06 1.55
N LYS A 304 1.84 11.07 1.11
CA LYS A 304 3.27 11.22 0.84
C LYS A 304 3.45 11.95 -0.50
N SER A 305 4.33 12.95 -0.52
CA SER A 305 4.70 13.66 -1.74
C SER A 305 5.44 12.75 -2.73
N ASN A 306 5.80 13.28 -3.90
CA ASN A 306 6.73 12.58 -4.77
C ASN A 306 8.10 12.43 -4.07
N PRO A 307 8.75 11.26 -4.21
CA PRO A 307 10.05 11.03 -3.60
C PRO A 307 11.12 11.89 -4.28
N ILE A 308 12.10 12.34 -3.49
CA ILE A 308 13.30 13.03 -3.96
C ILE A 308 14.52 12.12 -3.83
N ASP A 309 15.50 12.32 -4.70
CA ASP A 309 16.75 11.58 -4.68
C ASP A 309 17.70 12.23 -3.68
N LEU A 310 18.18 11.46 -2.71
CA LEU A 310 19.12 11.94 -1.69
C LEU A 310 20.56 11.69 -2.11
N ALA A 311 20.86 10.44 -2.48
CA ALA A 311 22.18 10.05 -2.96
C ALA A 311 22.06 8.83 -3.86
N SER A 312 22.95 8.73 -4.85
CA SER A 312 22.98 7.61 -5.78
C SER A 312 24.40 7.10 -5.96
N LYS A 313 24.54 5.78 -6.09
CA LYS A 313 25.83 5.14 -6.35
C LYS A 313 25.65 3.84 -7.10
N THR A 314 26.59 3.58 -8.01
CA THR A 314 26.65 2.31 -8.73
C THR A 314 27.41 1.29 -7.91
N ILE A 315 26.82 0.11 -7.79
CA ILE A 315 27.41 -1.07 -7.17
C ILE A 315 27.84 -2.02 -8.26
N GLU A 316 29.11 -2.42 -8.23
CA GLU A 316 29.64 -3.49 -9.09
C GLU A 316 29.10 -4.86 -8.64
N ILE A 317 28.64 -5.64 -9.61
CA ILE A 317 28.38 -7.07 -9.47
C ILE A 317 29.67 -7.78 -9.89
N LYS A 318 30.26 -8.54 -8.97
CA LYS A 318 31.42 -9.40 -9.21
C LYS A 318 31.30 -10.62 -8.31
N LEU A 319 31.03 -11.77 -8.91
CA LEU A 319 30.92 -13.08 -8.24
C LEU A 319 32.14 -13.93 -8.55
#